data_AF-A0A178VJB9-F1
#
_entry.id   AF-A0A178VJB9-F1
#
_cell.length_a   1.000
_cell.length_b   1.000
_cell.length_c   1.000
_cell.angle_alpha   90.00
_cell.angle_beta   90.00
_cell.angle_gamma   90.00
#
_symmetry.space_group_name_H-M   'P 1'
#
loop_
_entity.id
_entity.type
_entity.pdbx_description
1 polymer ?
#
loop_
_entity_poly.entity_id
_entity_poly.type
_entity_poly.pdbx_seq_one_letter_code
_entity_poly.pdbx_strand_id
1 'polypeptide(L)'
;MDEVVVEVEKTKREWEEAYEKTIGHIISIQQYGKSRRGDGGEEKFSLQRLNGLAQDGLSLLNSLQFNLDLLAPQLPSDDQVQSTQSLLETWKNQYHSLRVNLRSANLQAKDNMRKAAQEERELLLGGGTESTVLRRKRQANADVTSDAESITESLRRSRQLMVQEVERSTNTLVAFDESTGVLKKAESEYKGHRSLLSRTRNLLSTMQRQDVIDRIILIVGFSLFVFAVVYVVSKRIGILKLQRMATAAIKAQLAGKAANGVGDDVMPLGQQFDGNTVPTVNIPLQQRMHDEL
;
A
#
# COMPACT_ATOMS: atom_id res chain seq x y z
N MET A 1 5.65 -7.48 17.99
CA MET A 1 5.40 -6.70 16.77
C MET A 1 3.90 -6.52 16.68
N ASP A 2 3.42 -5.30 16.43
CA ASP A 2 1.99 -5.02 16.32
C ASP A 2 1.35 -5.89 15.24
N GLU A 3 0.19 -6.48 15.54
CA GLU A 3 -0.59 -7.33 14.64
C GLU A 3 -0.90 -6.61 13.32
N VAL A 4 -1.18 -5.31 13.39
CA VAL A 4 -1.44 -4.43 12.23
C VAL A 4 -0.22 -4.28 11.32
N VAL A 5 1.00 -4.26 11.86
CA VAL A 5 2.22 -4.16 11.06
C VAL A 5 2.46 -5.44 10.26
N VAL A 6 2.18 -6.60 10.87
CA VAL A 6 2.27 -7.91 10.19
C VAL A 6 1.24 -8.02 9.06
N GLU A 7 0.02 -7.52 9.28
CA GLU A 7 -1.03 -7.48 8.25
C GLU A 7 -0.65 -6.55 7.08
N VAL A 8 -0.07 -5.38 7.36
CA VAL A 8 0.43 -4.46 6.32
C VAL A 8 1.54 -5.11 5.49
N GLU A 9 2.49 -5.79 6.12
CA GLU A 9 3.56 -6.51 5.38
C GLU A 9 3.01 -7.66 4.53
N LYS A 10 2.01 -8.40 5.04
CA LYS A 10 1.34 -9.45 4.28
C LYS A 10 0.61 -8.89 3.06
N THR A 11 -0.18 -7.82 3.23
CA THR A 11 -0.88 -7.18 2.10
C THR A 11 0.09 -6.64 1.05
N LYS A 12 1.26 -6.14 1.47
CA LYS A 12 2.33 -5.71 0.55
C LYS A 12 2.88 -6.86 -0.29
N ARG A 13 3.17 -8.01 0.33
CA ARG A 13 3.62 -9.21 -0.39
C ARG A 13 2.56 -9.72 -1.38
N GLU A 14 1.31 -9.79 -0.95
CA GLU A 14 0.20 -10.21 -1.80
C GLU A 14 0.00 -9.26 -2.99
N TRP A 15 0.21 -7.96 -2.77
CA TRP A 15 0.17 -6.96 -3.84
C TRP A 15 1.28 -7.19 -4.87
N GLU A 16 2.52 -7.37 -4.43
CA GLU A 16 3.66 -7.59 -5.32
C GLU A 16 3.48 -8.86 -6.16
N GLU A 17 3.03 -9.96 -5.55
CA GLU A 17 2.76 -11.22 -6.26
C GLU A 17 1.61 -11.07 -7.28
N ALA A 18 0.51 -10.42 -6.89
CA ALA A 18 -0.62 -10.19 -7.78
C ALA A 18 -0.25 -9.25 -8.95
N TYR A 19 0.59 -8.24 -8.68
CA TYR A 19 1.07 -7.29 -9.68
C TYR A 19 1.95 -7.98 -10.72
N GLU A 20 2.90 -8.81 -10.30
CA GLU A 20 3.79 -9.56 -11.19
C GLU A 20 3.01 -10.50 -12.11
N LYS A 21 2.07 -11.28 -11.55
CA LYS A 21 1.21 -12.17 -12.33
C LYS A 21 0.37 -11.41 -13.36
N THR A 22 -0.21 -10.28 -12.96
CA THR A 22 -1.06 -9.46 -13.84
C THR A 22 -0.26 -8.85 -15.00
N ILE A 23 0.97 -8.39 -14.73
CA ILE A 23 1.89 -7.94 -15.79
C ILE A 23 2.22 -9.09 -16.73
N GLY A 24 2.52 -10.28 -16.21
CA GLY A 24 2.78 -11.47 -17.02
C GLY A 24 1.63 -11.73 -18.01
N HIS A 25 0.39 -11.72 -17.52
CA HIS A 25 -0.79 -11.87 -18.39
C HIS A 25 -0.92 -10.76 -19.44
N ILE A 26 -0.66 -9.50 -19.08
CA ILE A 26 -0.70 -8.37 -20.02
C ILE A 26 0.36 -8.52 -21.12
N ILE A 27 1.57 -8.97 -20.78
CA ILE A 27 2.63 -9.23 -21.76
C ILE A 27 2.23 -10.38 -22.69
N SER A 28 1.66 -11.46 -22.15
CA SER A 28 1.14 -12.57 -22.97
C SER A 28 0.03 -12.10 -23.93
N ILE A 29 -0.86 -11.19 -23.50
CA ILE A 29 -1.86 -10.56 -24.38
C ILE A 29 -1.17 -9.75 -25.47
N GLN A 30 -0.17 -8.94 -25.12
CA GLN A 30 0.54 -8.10 -26.08
C GLN A 30 1.25 -8.91 -27.18
N GLN A 31 1.76 -10.08 -26.82
CA GLN A 31 2.42 -11.01 -27.74
C GLN A 31 1.44 -11.90 -28.51
N TYR A 32 0.17 -11.92 -28.12
CA TYR A 32 -0.86 -12.68 -28.81
C TYR A 32 -0.99 -12.21 -30.28
N GLY A 33 -1.00 -13.17 -31.19
CA GLY A 33 -1.02 -12.94 -32.64
C GLY A 33 0.35 -12.84 -33.30
N LYS A 34 1.45 -12.55 -32.57
CA LYS A 34 2.82 -12.59 -33.15
C LYS A 34 3.34 -14.02 -33.31
N SER A 35 3.02 -14.90 -32.37
CA SER A 35 3.55 -16.27 -32.29
C SER A 35 2.68 -17.33 -32.99
N ARG A 36 1.79 -16.96 -33.94
CA ARG A 36 1.07 -17.95 -34.76
C ARG A 36 2.01 -18.65 -35.76
N ARG A 37 3.20 -18.09 -35.99
CA ARG A 37 4.24 -18.68 -36.83
C ARG A 37 5.13 -19.61 -36.00
N GLY A 38 4.65 -20.85 -35.83
CA GLY A 38 5.46 -21.99 -35.38
C GLY A 38 5.83 -22.00 -33.89
N ASP A 39 4.92 -22.49 -33.05
CA ASP A 39 5.33 -23.38 -31.96
C ASP A 39 4.08 -24.10 -31.41
N GLY A 40 4.12 -25.43 -31.47
CA GLY A 40 3.14 -26.33 -30.89
C GLY A 40 3.73 -26.87 -29.61
N GLY A 41 3.32 -26.33 -28.46
CA GLY A 41 3.88 -26.75 -27.18
C GLY A 41 3.16 -26.22 -25.94
N GLU A 42 2.61 -25.02 -25.98
CA GLU A 42 1.97 -24.45 -24.78
C GLU A 42 0.46 -24.32 -24.97
N GLU A 43 -0.30 -24.61 -23.91
CA GLU A 43 -1.72 -24.26 -23.79
C GLU A 43 -1.85 -22.74 -23.93
N LYS A 44 -1.91 -22.26 -25.18
CA LYS A 44 -2.12 -20.85 -25.50
C LYS A 44 -3.50 -20.49 -24.98
N PHE A 45 -3.55 -19.96 -23.76
CA PHE A 45 -4.78 -19.45 -23.18
C PHE A 45 -5.42 -18.50 -24.20
N SER A 46 -6.71 -18.71 -24.45
CA SER A 46 -7.45 -17.83 -25.35
C SER A 46 -7.30 -16.37 -24.87
N LEU A 47 -7.33 -15.41 -25.80
CA LEU A 47 -7.32 -13.99 -25.43
C LEU A 47 -8.38 -13.63 -24.38
N GLN A 48 -9.51 -14.33 -24.42
CA GLN A 48 -10.58 -14.18 -23.45
C GLN A 48 -10.15 -14.65 -22.05
N ARG A 49 -9.50 -15.82 -21.96
CA ARG A 49 -9.00 -16.33 -20.67
C ARG A 49 -7.87 -15.48 -20.11
N LEU A 50 -6.93 -15.03 -20.95
CA LEU A 50 -5.87 -14.12 -20.51
C LEU A 50 -6.43 -12.77 -20.03
N ASN A 51 -7.44 -12.23 -20.72
CA ASN A 51 -8.12 -11.03 -20.27
C ASN A 51 -8.89 -11.25 -18.96
N GLY A 52 -9.55 -12.40 -18.80
CA GLY A 52 -10.20 -12.77 -17.54
C GLY A 52 -9.21 -12.77 -16.39
N LEU A 53 -8.10 -13.48 -16.54
CA LEU A 53 -7.03 -13.53 -15.52
C LEU A 53 -6.42 -12.15 -15.23
N ALA A 54 -6.24 -11.31 -16.24
CA ALA A 54 -5.74 -9.95 -16.03
C ALA A 54 -6.77 -9.06 -15.31
N GLN A 55 -8.06 -9.22 -15.59
CA GLN A 55 -9.14 -8.51 -14.88
C GLN A 55 -9.29 -8.99 -13.44
N ASP A 56 -9.19 -10.30 -13.20
CA ASP A 56 -9.19 -10.89 -11.86
C ASP A 56 -8.00 -10.37 -11.05
N GLY A 57 -6.80 -10.33 -11.64
CA GLY A 57 -5.61 -9.72 -11.05
C GLY A 57 -5.80 -8.24 -10.72
N LEU A 58 -6.40 -7.45 -11.62
CA LEU A 58 -6.74 -6.05 -11.34
C LEU A 58 -7.77 -5.91 -10.21
N SER A 59 -8.74 -6.81 -10.11
CA SER A 59 -9.74 -6.79 -9.03
C SER A 59 -9.12 -7.10 -7.67
N LEU A 60 -8.18 -8.05 -7.63
CA LEU A 60 -7.42 -8.40 -6.44
C LEU A 60 -6.50 -7.26 -6.00
N LEU A 61 -5.84 -6.60 -6.94
CA LEU A 61 -5.07 -5.39 -6.63
C LEU A 61 -6.01 -4.33 -6.02
N ASN A 62 -7.15 -4.04 -6.64
CA ASN A 62 -8.06 -3.03 -6.09
C ASN A 62 -8.55 -3.35 -4.65
N SER A 63 -8.79 -4.63 -4.32
CA SER A 63 -9.16 -5.01 -2.95
C SER A 63 -8.00 -4.86 -1.96
N LEU A 64 -6.77 -5.20 -2.35
CA LEU A 64 -5.57 -4.99 -1.55
C LEU A 64 -5.27 -3.50 -1.32
N GLN A 65 -5.50 -2.66 -2.33
CA GLN A 65 -5.43 -1.20 -2.19
C GLN A 65 -6.43 -0.67 -1.16
N PHE A 66 -7.65 -1.21 -1.17
CA PHE A 66 -8.69 -0.86 -0.20
C PHE A 66 -8.33 -1.32 1.21
N ASN A 67 -7.80 -2.54 1.37
CA ASN A 67 -7.32 -3.04 2.65
C ASN A 67 -6.20 -2.16 3.21
N LEU A 68 -5.26 -1.70 2.38
CA LEU A 68 -4.20 -0.80 2.82
C LEU A 68 -4.72 0.61 3.20
N ASP A 69 -5.74 1.15 2.51
CA ASP A 69 -6.41 2.41 2.90
C ASP A 69 -7.20 2.25 4.21
N LEU A 70 -7.68 1.05 4.54
CA LEU A 70 -8.33 0.73 5.83
C LEU A 70 -7.34 0.55 6.99
N LEU A 71 -6.15 0.00 6.72
CA LEU A 71 -5.10 -0.24 7.73
C LEU A 71 -4.26 1.02 8.00
N ALA A 72 -4.11 1.92 7.01
CA ALA A 72 -3.32 3.14 7.15
C ALA A 72 -3.73 4.05 8.34
N PRO A 73 -5.03 4.22 8.70
CA PRO A 73 -5.44 5.01 9.87
C PRO A 73 -5.27 4.29 11.21
N GLN A 74 -5.08 2.97 11.21
CA GLN A 74 -5.00 2.14 12.43
C GLN A 74 -3.57 2.06 12.98
N LEU A 75 -2.59 2.61 12.26
CA LEU A 75 -1.19 2.62 12.67
C LEU A 75 -0.95 3.61 13.83
N PRO A 76 -0.31 3.18 14.94
CA PRO A 76 -0.13 4.00 16.13
C PRO A 76 0.93 5.11 15.99
N SER A 77 1.74 5.12 14.92
CA SER A 77 2.81 6.10 14.70
C SER A 77 2.55 6.95 13.45
N ASP A 78 2.53 8.28 13.62
CA ASP A 78 2.24 9.26 12.56
C ASP A 78 3.24 9.18 11.38
N ASP A 79 4.51 8.88 11.67
CA ASP A 79 5.55 8.67 10.66
C ASP A 79 5.25 7.45 9.78
N GLN A 80 4.74 6.38 10.38
CA GLN A 80 4.38 5.17 9.64
C GLN A 80 3.12 5.41 8.80
N VAL A 81 2.12 6.13 9.34
CA VAL A 81 0.93 6.56 8.59
C VAL A 81 1.31 7.34 7.33
N GLN A 82 2.27 8.26 7.42
CA GLN A 82 2.73 9.04 6.27
C GLN A 82 3.48 8.18 5.24
N SER A 83 4.26 7.18 5.69
CA SER A 83 4.92 6.22 4.80
C SER A 83 3.92 5.29 4.08
N THR A 84 2.87 4.86 4.77
CA THR A 84 1.81 4.02 4.18
C THR A 84 0.98 4.81 3.18
N GLN A 85 0.75 6.11 3.42
CA GLN A 85 0.07 6.99 2.47
C GLN A 85 0.88 7.21 1.19
N SER A 86 2.20 7.39 1.27
CA SER A 86 3.03 7.53 0.06
C SER A 86 3.12 6.21 -0.73
N LEU A 87 3.15 5.07 -0.03
CA LEU A 87 3.04 3.75 -0.64
C LEU A 87 1.69 3.58 -1.36
N LEU A 88 0.59 4.00 -0.73
CA LEU A 88 -0.75 3.95 -1.32
C LEU A 88 -0.85 4.77 -2.61
N GLU A 89 -0.29 5.98 -2.63
CA GLU A 89 -0.24 6.80 -3.86
C GLU A 89 0.62 6.12 -4.95
N THR A 90 1.69 5.45 -4.56
CA THR A 90 2.51 4.66 -5.49
C THR A 90 1.70 3.49 -6.08
N TRP A 91 0.95 2.76 -5.25
CA TRP A 91 0.09 1.65 -5.69
C TRP A 91 -1.04 2.12 -6.61
N LYS A 92 -1.66 3.28 -6.32
CA LYS A 92 -2.65 3.90 -7.22
C LYS A 92 -2.07 4.20 -8.60
N ASN A 93 -0.86 4.76 -8.65
CA ASN A 93 -0.18 5.05 -9.90
C ASN A 93 0.16 3.77 -10.67
N GLN A 94 0.64 2.73 -9.98
CA GLN A 94 0.90 1.42 -10.59
C GLN A 94 -0.37 0.73 -11.09
N TYR A 95 -1.46 0.78 -10.33
CA TYR A 95 -2.76 0.25 -10.77
C TYR A 95 -3.27 0.98 -12.02
N HIS A 96 -3.17 2.32 -12.03
CA HIS A 96 -3.59 3.12 -13.18
C HIS A 96 -2.76 2.80 -14.43
N SER A 97 -1.43 2.72 -14.29
CA SER A 97 -0.54 2.36 -15.40
C SER A 97 -0.83 0.95 -15.91
N LEU A 98 -1.08 -0.01 -15.01
CA LEU A 98 -1.44 -1.38 -15.37
C LEU A 98 -2.75 -1.46 -16.14
N ARG A 99 -3.76 -0.67 -15.75
CA ARG A 99 -5.05 -0.57 -16.46
C ARG A 99 -4.88 0.01 -17.87
N VAL A 100 -4.04 1.03 -18.03
CA VAL A 100 -3.70 1.60 -19.34
C VAL A 100 -2.94 0.59 -20.19
N ASN A 101 -1.98 -0.13 -19.60
CA ASN A 101 -1.20 -1.17 -20.27
C ASN A 101 -2.07 -2.35 -20.72
N LEU A 102 -3.05 -2.77 -19.93
CA LEU A 102 -4.00 -3.81 -20.34
C LEU A 102 -4.80 -3.34 -21.56
N ARG A 103 -5.25 -2.07 -21.59
CA ARG A 103 -5.97 -1.52 -22.75
C ARG A 103 -5.08 -1.45 -23.99
N SER A 104 -3.84 -0.98 -23.86
CA SER A 104 -2.90 -0.89 -24.99
C SER A 104 -2.50 -2.27 -25.51
N ALA A 105 -2.26 -3.24 -24.62
CA ALA A 105 -1.98 -4.63 -24.98
C ALA A 105 -3.14 -5.27 -25.74
N ASN A 106 -4.39 -5.01 -25.30
CA ASN A 106 -5.58 -5.50 -26.01
C ASN A 106 -5.74 -4.89 -27.41
N LEU A 107 -5.46 -3.60 -27.57
CA LEU A 107 -5.46 -2.96 -28.89
C LEU A 107 -4.37 -3.55 -29.78
N GLN A 108 -3.17 -3.73 -29.25
CA GLN A 108 -2.06 -4.32 -29.99
C GLN A 108 -2.32 -5.77 -30.39
N ALA A 109 -2.93 -6.58 -29.50
CA ALA A 109 -3.35 -7.94 -29.82
C ALA A 109 -4.36 -7.95 -30.98
N LYS A 110 -5.34 -7.04 -30.97
CA LYS A 110 -6.32 -6.89 -32.05
C LYS A 110 -5.66 -6.47 -33.36
N ASP A 111 -4.73 -5.53 -33.32
CA ASP A 111 -4.00 -5.10 -34.52
C ASP A 111 -3.09 -6.21 -35.07
N ASN A 112 -2.42 -6.98 -34.21
CA ASN A 112 -1.63 -8.14 -34.61
C ASN A 112 -2.54 -9.21 -35.26
N MET A 113 -3.72 -9.48 -34.69
CA MET A 113 -4.69 -10.40 -35.29
C MET A 113 -5.22 -9.90 -36.64
N ARG A 114 -5.46 -8.59 -36.78
CA ARG A 114 -5.87 -7.99 -38.06
C ARG A 114 -4.79 -8.12 -39.12
N LYS A 115 -3.53 -7.87 -38.76
CA LYS A 115 -2.38 -8.05 -39.64
C LYS A 115 -2.21 -9.51 -40.04
N ALA A 116 -2.25 -10.45 -39.09
CA ALA A 116 -2.20 -11.87 -39.38
C ALA A 116 -3.35 -12.33 -40.30
N ALA A 117 -4.57 -11.82 -40.09
CA ALA A 117 -5.71 -12.11 -40.96
C ALA A 117 -5.58 -11.48 -42.35
N GLN A 118 -4.94 -10.31 -42.47
CA GLN A 118 -4.61 -9.69 -43.76
C GLN A 118 -3.53 -10.48 -44.49
N GLU A 119 -2.46 -10.90 -43.81
CA GLU A 119 -1.41 -11.75 -44.37
C GLU A 119 -1.98 -13.10 -44.86
N GLU A 120 -2.85 -13.75 -44.08
CA GLU A 120 -3.56 -14.97 -44.52
C GLU A 120 -4.43 -14.69 -45.76
N ARG A 121 -5.14 -13.55 -45.81
CA ARG A 121 -5.92 -13.16 -46.99
C ARG A 121 -5.02 -12.87 -48.19
N GLU A 122 -3.89 -12.23 -48.02
CA GLU A 122 -2.93 -11.95 -49.09
C GLU A 122 -2.29 -13.25 -49.60
N LEU A 123 -2.04 -14.24 -48.74
CA LEU A 123 -1.59 -15.57 -49.17
C LEU A 123 -2.69 -16.32 -49.94
N LEU A 124 -3.95 -16.19 -49.54
CA LEU A 124 -5.08 -16.86 -50.20
C LEU A 124 -5.56 -16.16 -51.48
N LEU A 125 -5.50 -14.83 -51.52
CA LEU A 125 -5.91 -13.98 -52.65
C LEU A 125 -4.74 -13.62 -53.57
N GLY A 126 -3.49 -13.80 -53.11
CA GLY A 126 -2.25 -13.67 -53.87
C GLY A 126 -2.06 -14.80 -54.87
N GLY A 127 -3.05 -15.01 -55.75
CA GLY A 127 -2.99 -15.92 -56.89
C GLY A 127 -2.06 -15.46 -58.02
N GLY A 128 -0.87 -14.95 -57.70
CA GLY A 128 0.03 -14.31 -58.65
C GLY A 128 1.22 -15.14 -59.12
N THR A 129 1.74 -16.09 -58.32
CA THR A 129 3.01 -16.77 -58.64
C THR A 129 2.92 -18.30 -58.73
N GLU A 130 1.99 -18.95 -58.03
CA GLU A 130 1.78 -20.41 -58.13
C GLU A 130 0.66 -20.82 -59.11
N SER A 131 0.02 -19.85 -59.76
CA SER A 131 -1.24 -20.09 -60.49
C SER A 131 -1.08 -20.69 -61.90
N THR A 132 0.12 -20.81 -62.47
CA THR A 132 0.26 -21.36 -63.84
C THR A 132 0.12 -22.88 -63.89
N VAL A 133 0.50 -23.60 -62.83
CA VAL A 133 0.43 -25.07 -62.76
C VAL A 133 -0.96 -25.55 -62.33
N LEU A 134 -1.60 -24.86 -61.38
CA LEU A 134 -2.94 -25.19 -60.88
C LEU A 134 -4.08 -24.77 -61.83
N ARG A 135 -3.88 -23.73 -62.65
CA ARG A 135 -4.88 -23.27 -63.62
C ARG A 135 -5.06 -24.24 -64.79
N ARG A 136 -4.02 -24.97 -65.18
CA ARG A 136 -4.10 -26.07 -66.15
C ARG A 136 -4.90 -27.27 -65.58
N LYS A 137 -4.86 -27.48 -64.27
CA LYS A 137 -5.63 -28.52 -63.57
C LYS A 137 -7.08 -28.11 -63.30
N ARG A 138 -7.37 -26.81 -63.15
CA ARG A 138 -8.74 -26.28 -62.98
C ARG A 138 -9.56 -26.21 -64.28
N GLN A 139 -8.92 -26.03 -65.44
CA GLN A 139 -9.64 -26.03 -66.73
C GLN A 139 -10.27 -27.40 -67.08
N ALA A 140 -9.87 -28.49 -66.41
CA ALA A 140 -10.51 -29.81 -66.56
C ALA A 140 -11.81 -29.97 -65.73
N ASN A 141 -12.12 -29.05 -64.81
CA ASN A 141 -13.26 -29.15 -63.89
C ASN A 141 -14.27 -28.02 -64.15
N ALA A 142 -15.08 -28.14 -65.20
CA ALA A 142 -16.15 -27.20 -65.54
C ALA A 142 -17.30 -27.14 -64.49
N ASP A 143 -17.25 -28.00 -63.46
CA ASP A 143 -18.19 -28.08 -62.34
C ASP A 143 -17.99 -26.96 -61.28
N VAL A 144 -16.88 -26.22 -61.34
CA VAL A 144 -16.47 -25.20 -60.35
C VAL A 144 -17.24 -23.88 -60.47
N THR A 145 -18.08 -23.71 -61.49
CA THR A 145 -18.88 -22.48 -61.65
C THR A 145 -19.96 -22.36 -60.57
N SER A 146 -20.52 -23.48 -60.10
CA SER A 146 -21.49 -23.47 -58.99
C SER A 146 -20.82 -23.34 -57.61
N ASP A 147 -19.59 -23.87 -57.45
CA ASP A 147 -18.79 -23.72 -56.24
C ASP A 147 -18.27 -22.28 -56.05
N ALA A 148 -17.96 -21.56 -57.13
CA ALA A 148 -17.60 -20.14 -57.02
C ALA A 148 -18.77 -19.28 -56.52
N GLU A 149 -20.00 -19.65 -56.88
CA GLU A 149 -21.22 -18.99 -56.45
C GLU A 149 -21.50 -19.29 -54.96
N SER A 150 -21.34 -20.55 -54.53
CA SER A 150 -21.47 -20.95 -53.12
C SER A 150 -20.37 -20.35 -52.22
N ILE A 151 -19.13 -20.24 -52.72
CA ILE A 151 -18.03 -19.56 -52.03
C ILE A 151 -18.34 -18.06 -51.91
N THR A 152 -18.84 -17.42 -52.96
CA THR A 152 -19.22 -15.99 -52.92
C THR A 152 -20.40 -15.74 -51.97
N GLU A 153 -21.37 -16.65 -51.93
CA GLU A 153 -22.48 -16.62 -50.99
C GLU A 153 -21.99 -16.80 -49.54
N SER A 154 -21.05 -17.72 -49.29
CA SER A 154 -20.44 -17.92 -47.97
C SER A 154 -19.68 -16.68 -47.50
N LEU A 155 -19.01 -15.97 -48.40
CA LEU A 155 -18.25 -14.75 -48.11
C LEU A 155 -19.19 -13.56 -47.86
N ARG A 156 -20.32 -13.49 -48.58
CA ARG A 156 -21.40 -12.52 -48.34
C ARG A 156 -22.07 -12.77 -46.99
N ARG A 157 -22.32 -14.03 -46.63
CA ARG A 157 -22.83 -14.45 -45.32
C ARG A 157 -21.84 -14.13 -44.20
N SER A 158 -20.56 -14.40 -44.41
CA SER A 158 -19.50 -14.10 -43.44
C SER A 158 -19.32 -12.59 -43.24
N ARG A 159 -19.46 -11.78 -44.31
CA ARG A 159 -19.53 -10.32 -44.21
C ARG A 159 -20.71 -9.86 -43.36
N GLN A 160 -21.90 -10.45 -43.54
CA GLN A 160 -23.08 -10.11 -42.74
C GLN A 160 -22.88 -10.45 -41.26
N LEU A 161 -22.35 -11.63 -40.96
CA LEU A 161 -22.02 -12.03 -39.59
C LEU A 161 -20.96 -11.12 -38.96
N MET A 162 -19.97 -10.66 -39.74
CA MET A 162 -18.96 -9.72 -39.27
C MET A 162 -19.55 -8.34 -38.99
N VAL A 163 -20.43 -7.83 -39.84
CA VAL A 163 -21.13 -6.55 -39.60
C VAL A 163 -21.98 -6.65 -38.35
N GLN A 164 -22.70 -7.77 -38.17
CA GLN A 164 -23.49 -8.02 -36.97
C GLN A 164 -22.62 -8.10 -35.70
N GLU A 165 -21.45 -8.74 -35.76
CA GLU A 165 -20.52 -8.81 -34.63
C GLU A 165 -19.92 -7.43 -34.31
N VAL A 166 -19.67 -6.60 -35.32
CA VAL A 166 -19.19 -5.22 -35.15
C VAL A 166 -20.28 -4.32 -34.55
N GLU A 167 -21.52 -4.41 -35.02
CA GLU A 167 -22.66 -3.70 -34.42
C GLU A 167 -22.87 -4.12 -32.96
N ARG A 168 -22.80 -5.42 -32.69
CA ARG A 168 -22.86 -5.97 -31.32
C ARG A 168 -21.70 -5.47 -30.45
N SER A 169 -20.48 -5.39 -31.00
CA SER A 169 -19.31 -4.85 -30.31
C SER A 169 -19.44 -3.33 -30.05
N THR A 170 -20.09 -2.61 -30.96
CA THR A 170 -20.33 -1.16 -30.83
C THR A 170 -21.39 -0.89 -29.77
N ASN A 171 -22.49 -1.66 -29.77
CA ASN A 171 -23.53 -1.56 -28.74
C ASN A 171 -22.99 -1.91 -27.34
N THR A 172 -22.12 -2.91 -27.23
CA THR A 172 -21.47 -3.23 -25.94
C THR A 172 -20.47 -2.15 -25.52
N LEU A 173 -19.76 -1.51 -26.45
CA LEU A 173 -18.91 -0.35 -26.14
C LEU A 173 -19.70 0.86 -25.64
N VAL A 174 -20.86 1.16 -26.23
CA VAL A 174 -21.74 2.23 -25.77
C VAL A 174 -22.25 1.94 -24.36
N ALA A 175 -22.70 0.71 -24.09
CA ALA A 175 -23.10 0.31 -22.73
C ALA A 175 -21.93 0.38 -21.72
N PHE A 176 -20.70 0.10 -22.18
CA PHE A 176 -19.48 0.22 -21.37
C PHE A 176 -19.14 1.68 -21.05
N ASP A 177 -19.31 2.58 -22.03
CA ASP A 177 -19.10 4.03 -21.86
C ASP A 177 -20.13 4.62 -20.89
N GLU A 178 -21.40 4.23 -21.03
CA GLU A 178 -22.47 4.62 -20.11
C GLU A 178 -22.20 4.12 -18.68
N SER A 179 -21.82 2.84 -18.53
CA SER A 179 -21.46 2.26 -17.22
C SER A 179 -20.23 2.95 -16.61
N THR A 180 -19.25 3.31 -17.43
CA THR A 180 -18.07 4.07 -16.99
C THR A 180 -18.44 5.50 -16.58
N GLY A 181 -19.41 6.13 -17.28
CA GLY A 181 -19.97 7.42 -16.92
C GLY A 181 -20.67 7.40 -15.55
N VAL A 182 -21.48 6.37 -15.28
CA VAL A 182 -22.10 6.16 -13.96
C VAL A 182 -21.04 5.93 -12.88
N LEU A 183 -20.01 5.12 -13.17
CA LEU A 183 -18.92 4.88 -12.23
C LEU A 183 -18.15 6.16 -11.90
N LYS A 184 -17.90 7.00 -12.91
CA LYS A 184 -17.22 8.30 -12.75
C LYS A 184 -18.07 9.29 -11.95
N LYS A 185 -19.40 9.27 -12.14
CA LYS A 185 -20.33 10.06 -11.33
C LYS A 185 -20.32 9.58 -9.87
N ALA A 186 -20.41 8.27 -9.64
CA ALA A 186 -20.29 7.70 -8.30
C ALA A 186 -18.93 8.02 -7.66
N GLU A 187 -17.82 7.93 -8.40
CA GLU A 187 -16.49 8.32 -7.92
C GLU A 187 -16.44 9.80 -7.52
N SER A 188 -17.07 10.69 -8.31
CA SER A 188 -17.13 12.11 -7.99
C SER A 188 -17.95 12.39 -6.72
N GLU A 189 -19.04 11.65 -6.50
CA GLU A 189 -19.86 11.73 -5.30
C GLU A 189 -19.10 11.19 -4.07
N TYR A 190 -18.37 10.08 -4.22
CA TYR A 190 -17.47 9.52 -3.21
C TYR A 190 -16.33 10.48 -2.86
N LYS A 191 -15.73 11.16 -3.84
CA LYS A 191 -14.73 12.22 -3.59
C LYS A 191 -15.35 13.40 -2.85
N GLY A 192 -16.61 13.74 -3.14
CA GLY A 192 -17.40 14.71 -2.37
C GLY A 192 -17.50 14.31 -0.89
N HIS A 193 -17.86 13.06 -0.60
CA HIS A 193 -17.91 12.54 0.77
C HIS A 193 -16.54 12.51 1.46
N ARG A 194 -15.46 12.15 0.75
CA ARG A 194 -14.08 12.20 1.29
C ARG A 194 -13.67 13.63 1.65
N SER A 195 -14.08 14.64 0.87
CA SER A 195 -13.83 16.05 1.19
C SER A 195 -14.60 16.52 2.42
N LEU A 196 -15.84 16.03 2.61
CA LEU A 196 -16.59 16.30 3.84
C LEU A 196 -15.94 15.62 5.05
N LEU A 197 -15.54 14.35 4.92
CA LEU A 197 -14.81 13.62 5.97
C LEU A 197 -13.47 14.27 6.35
N SER A 198 -12.71 14.78 5.37
CA SER A 198 -11.46 15.48 5.67
C SER A 198 -11.69 16.81 6.38
N ARG A 199 -12.77 17.54 6.06
CA ARG A 199 -13.18 18.72 6.83
C ARG A 199 -13.57 18.34 8.26
N THR A 200 -14.33 17.27 8.45
CA THR A 200 -14.69 16.77 9.79
C THR A 200 -13.45 16.35 10.58
N ARG A 201 -12.47 15.71 9.95
CA ARG A 201 -11.19 15.35 10.58
C ARG A 201 -10.38 16.58 10.98
N ASN A 202 -10.36 17.62 10.14
CA ASN A 202 -9.69 18.88 10.48
C ASN A 202 -10.40 19.60 11.64
N LEU A 203 -11.73 19.57 11.69
CA LEU A 203 -12.50 20.10 12.81
C LEU A 203 -12.23 19.29 14.11
N LEU A 204 -12.20 17.97 14.01
CA LEU A 204 -11.90 17.08 15.14
C LEU A 204 -10.46 17.29 15.64
N SER A 205 -9.49 17.46 14.75
CA SER A 205 -8.10 17.74 15.12
C SER A 205 -7.94 19.13 15.72
N THR A 206 -8.76 20.12 15.33
CA THR A 206 -8.79 21.42 16.02
C THR A 206 -9.36 21.33 17.43
N MET A 207 -10.37 20.49 17.68
CA MET A 207 -10.87 20.25 19.04
C MET A 207 -9.83 19.54 19.92
N GLN A 208 -9.16 18.51 19.40
CA GLN A 208 -8.09 17.84 20.12
C GLN A 208 -6.91 18.78 20.42
N ARG A 209 -6.56 19.68 19.49
CA ARG A 209 -5.52 20.69 19.72
C ARG A 209 -5.93 21.71 20.78
N GLN A 210 -7.21 22.09 20.85
CA GLN A 210 -7.70 22.95 21.92
C GLN A 210 -7.55 22.29 23.29
N ASP A 211 -7.92 21.02 23.43
CA ASP A 211 -7.77 20.27 24.69
C ASP A 211 -6.29 20.15 25.11
N VAL A 212 -5.39 19.93 24.16
CA VAL A 212 -3.94 19.87 24.44
C VAL A 212 -3.39 21.24 24.86
N ILE A 213 -3.76 22.31 24.16
CA ILE A 213 -3.33 23.67 24.50
C ILE A 213 -3.87 24.07 25.87
N ASP A 214 -5.13 23.79 26.18
CA ASP A 214 -5.72 24.07 27.48
C ASP A 214 -4.99 23.31 28.59
N ARG A 215 -4.68 22.03 28.36
CA ARG A 215 -3.87 21.23 29.29
C ARG A 215 -2.47 21.82 29.50
N ILE A 216 -1.82 22.31 28.45
CA ILE A 216 -0.52 22.98 28.55
C ILE A 216 -0.65 24.29 29.35
N ILE A 217 -1.66 25.11 29.08
CA ILE A 217 -1.92 26.36 29.82
C ILE A 217 -2.14 26.08 31.30
N LEU A 218 -2.92 25.05 31.65
CA LEU A 218 -3.12 24.62 33.03
C LEU A 218 -1.81 24.18 33.69
N ILE A 219 -0.97 23.41 33.00
CA ILE A 219 0.35 22.98 33.52
C ILE A 219 1.28 24.18 33.75
N VAL A 220 1.34 25.10 32.79
CA VAL A 220 2.18 26.30 32.88
C VAL A 220 1.70 27.22 34.01
N GLY A 221 0.40 27.46 34.11
CA GLY A 221 -0.20 28.25 35.19
C GLY A 221 0.05 27.63 36.57
N PHE A 222 -0.13 26.31 36.70
CA PHE A 222 0.19 25.58 37.92
C PHE A 222 1.68 25.65 38.28
N SER A 223 2.57 25.51 37.29
CA SER A 223 4.02 25.62 37.49
C SER A 223 4.43 27.00 38.01
N LEU A 224 3.90 28.07 37.44
CA LEU A 224 4.15 29.45 37.91
C LEU A 224 3.62 29.66 39.33
N PHE A 225 2.45 29.11 39.66
CA PHE A 225 1.90 29.15 41.01
C PHE A 225 2.81 28.45 42.02
N VAL A 226 3.25 27.21 41.71
CA VAL A 226 4.20 26.48 42.56
C VAL A 226 5.50 27.24 42.71
N PHE A 227 6.02 27.82 41.62
CA PHE A 227 7.25 28.63 41.66
C PHE A 227 7.10 29.86 42.56
N ALA A 228 5.96 30.55 42.49
CA ALA A 228 5.65 31.68 43.37
C ALA A 228 5.55 31.27 44.85
N VAL A 229 4.89 30.13 45.13
CA VAL A 229 4.82 29.57 46.49
C VAL A 229 6.23 29.22 47.00
N VAL A 230 7.04 28.53 46.21
CA VAL A 230 8.43 28.20 46.55
C VAL A 230 9.25 29.47 46.78
N TYR A 231 9.07 30.52 45.98
CA TYR A 231 9.75 31.80 46.16
C TYR A 231 9.36 32.46 47.50
N VAL A 232 8.07 32.54 47.82
CA VAL A 232 7.59 33.12 49.08
C VAL A 232 8.13 32.34 50.28
N VAL A 233 8.06 31.01 50.25
CA VAL A 233 8.56 30.16 51.33
C VAL A 233 10.08 30.27 51.44
N SER A 234 10.82 30.28 50.33
CA SER A 234 12.29 30.44 50.32
C SER A 234 12.73 31.79 50.87
N LYS A 235 11.99 32.86 50.56
CA LYS A 235 12.22 34.20 51.11
C LYS A 235 11.90 34.28 52.61
N ARG A 236 10.88 33.56 53.08
CA ARG A 236 10.40 33.65 54.47
C ARG A 236 11.13 32.71 55.45
N ILE A 237 11.49 31.50 55.02
CA ILE A 237 12.13 30.47 55.84
C ILE A 237 13.67 30.48 55.67
N GLY A 238 14.18 31.16 54.63
CA GLY A 238 15.60 31.15 54.28
C GLY A 238 15.99 29.86 53.56
N ILE A 239 16.59 30.00 52.38
CA ILE A 239 16.93 28.90 51.44
C ILE A 239 17.61 27.69 52.11
N LEU A 240 18.42 27.92 53.16
CA LEU A 240 19.16 26.90 53.90
C LEU A 240 18.29 25.95 54.74
N LYS A 241 17.20 26.43 55.34
CA LYS A 241 16.29 25.57 56.13
C LYS A 241 15.38 24.76 55.23
N LEU A 242 14.99 25.31 54.07
CA LEU A 242 14.19 24.60 53.08
C LEU A 242 14.93 23.42 52.47
N GLN A 243 16.21 23.58 52.12
CA GLN A 243 17.01 22.48 51.58
C GLN A 243 17.18 21.34 52.59
N ARG A 244 17.40 21.65 53.88
CA ARG A 244 17.46 20.63 54.94
C ARG A 244 16.13 19.91 55.15
N MET A 245 15.01 20.63 55.09
CA MET A 245 13.68 20.04 55.26
C MET A 245 13.25 19.21 54.04
N ALA A 246 13.54 19.69 52.83
CA ALA A 246 13.29 18.96 51.58
C ALA A 246 14.15 17.69 51.47
N THR A 247 15.45 17.77 51.77
CA THR A 247 16.31 16.57 51.81
C THR A 247 15.90 15.58 52.89
N ALA A 248 15.46 16.06 54.07
CA ALA A 248 14.91 15.20 55.12
C ALA A 248 13.59 14.54 54.70
N ALA A 249 12.69 15.27 54.04
CA ALA A 249 11.42 14.73 53.55
C ALA A 249 11.63 13.70 52.42
N ILE A 250 12.51 13.96 51.46
CA ILE A 250 12.86 13.01 50.40
C ILE A 250 13.50 11.75 51.00
N LYS A 251 14.40 11.90 51.99
CA LYS A 251 15.02 10.75 52.69
C LYS A 251 13.99 9.94 53.47
N ALA A 252 13.04 10.59 54.14
CA ALA A 252 11.95 9.92 54.85
C ALA A 252 10.97 9.22 53.88
N GLN A 253 10.70 9.82 52.72
CA GLN A 253 9.84 9.24 51.69
C GLN A 253 10.51 8.05 50.99
N LEU A 254 11.83 8.11 50.74
CA LEU A 254 12.61 6.96 50.26
C LEU A 254 12.66 5.84 51.31
N ALA A 255 12.85 6.17 52.59
CA ALA A 255 12.86 5.20 53.69
C ALA A 255 11.48 4.55 53.89
N GLY A 256 10.40 5.32 53.79
CA GLY A 256 9.02 4.79 53.82
C GLY A 256 8.69 3.91 52.61
N LYS A 257 9.24 4.21 51.43
CA LYS A 257 9.09 3.37 50.23
C LYS A 257 9.92 2.08 50.29
N ALA A 258 11.06 2.09 50.98
CA ALA A 258 11.84 0.89 51.28
C ALA A 258 11.17 0.02 52.35
N ALA A 259 10.51 0.62 53.34
CA ALA A 259 9.78 -0.11 54.39
C ALA A 259 8.49 -0.78 53.88
N ASN A 260 7.80 -0.20 52.89
CA ASN A 260 6.60 -0.81 52.27
C ASN A 260 6.92 -1.88 51.20
N GLY A 261 8.19 -2.20 50.96
CA GLY A 261 8.63 -3.17 49.95
C GLY A 261 9.05 -4.54 50.49
N VAL A 262 8.88 -4.82 51.78
CA VAL A 262 9.31 -6.09 52.39
C VAL A 262 8.13 -6.75 53.10
N GLY A 263 7.39 -7.56 52.34
CA GLY A 263 6.47 -8.56 52.87
C GLY A 263 7.05 -9.94 52.64
N ASP A 264 7.14 -10.70 53.72
CA ASP A 264 7.37 -12.14 53.86
C ASP A 264 8.55 -12.79 53.12
N ASP A 265 9.61 -13.14 53.87
CA ASP A 265 9.93 -14.56 54.04
C ASP A 265 10.90 -14.86 55.22
N VAL A 266 10.50 -15.85 56.03
CA VAL A 266 11.27 -16.78 56.89
C VAL A 266 11.89 -16.32 58.24
N MET A 267 11.53 -17.10 59.27
CA MET A 267 11.89 -17.12 60.71
C MET A 267 13.34 -17.62 61.02
N PRO A 268 13.80 -17.58 62.30
CA PRO A 268 15.15 -17.14 62.69
C PRO A 268 16.11 -18.27 63.11
N LEU A 269 17.43 -18.01 63.09
CA LEU A 269 18.41 -18.66 63.96
C LEU A 269 19.77 -17.93 63.90
N GLY A 270 20.43 -17.75 65.06
CA GLY A 270 21.91 -17.61 65.11
C GLY A 270 22.50 -16.35 65.72
N GLN A 271 22.54 -16.32 67.06
CA GLN A 271 23.75 -16.17 67.88
C GLN A 271 24.70 -14.96 67.70
N GLN A 272 24.63 -14.10 68.71
CA GLN A 272 25.64 -13.23 69.32
C GLN A 272 27.12 -13.58 69.09
N PHE A 273 27.99 -12.59 68.79
CA PHE A 273 29.07 -12.09 69.67
C PHE A 273 29.96 -11.03 68.99
N ASP A 274 30.50 -10.16 69.85
CA ASP A 274 31.37 -8.99 69.62
C ASP A 274 32.64 -9.19 68.77
N GLY A 275 33.14 -8.09 68.19
CA GLY A 275 34.45 -8.08 67.55
C GLY A 275 34.88 -6.73 66.97
N ASN A 276 35.31 -5.83 67.85
CA ASN A 276 36.08 -4.61 67.57
C ASN A 276 37.22 -4.84 66.56
N THR A 277 37.33 -4.04 65.49
CA THR A 277 38.63 -3.63 64.88
C THR A 277 38.44 -2.48 63.89
N VAL A 278 39.00 -1.33 64.27
CA VAL A 278 39.30 -0.20 63.40
C VAL A 278 40.60 -0.51 62.64
N PRO A 279 40.73 -0.19 61.35
CA PRO A 279 42.04 0.06 60.76
C PRO A 279 42.20 1.56 60.50
N THR A 280 42.95 2.20 61.39
CA THR A 280 43.65 3.46 61.16
C THR A 280 44.59 3.33 59.98
N VAL A 281 44.48 4.24 59.00
CA VAL A 281 45.60 4.62 58.14
C VAL A 281 45.70 6.14 58.18
N ASN A 282 46.68 6.60 58.96
CA ASN A 282 47.19 7.96 58.97
C ASN A 282 47.99 8.21 57.69
N ILE A 283 47.74 9.34 57.02
CA ILE A 283 48.73 10.00 56.15
C ILE A 283 48.69 11.51 56.49
N PRO A 284 49.84 12.16 56.75
CA PRO A 284 49.90 13.44 57.44
C PRO A 284 49.92 14.66 56.51
N LEU A 285 49.53 15.78 57.11
CA LEU A 285 49.58 17.15 56.61
C LEU A 285 51.00 17.61 56.22
N GLN A 286 51.11 18.18 55.02
CA GLN A 286 52.18 19.06 54.57
C GLN A 286 51.53 20.01 53.55
N GLN A 287 51.63 21.34 53.54
CA GLN A 287 52.35 22.31 54.34
C GLN A 287 51.76 23.68 53.99
N ARG A 288 51.55 24.50 55.00
CA ARG A 288 51.19 25.91 54.91
C ARG A 288 52.48 26.69 54.64
N MET A 289 52.53 27.52 53.60
CA MET A 289 53.41 28.68 53.56
C MET A 289 52.63 29.89 53.01
N HIS A 290 53.03 31.04 53.55
CA HIS A 290 52.35 32.31 53.67
C HIS A 290 52.40 33.19 52.41
N ASP A 291 51.54 34.22 52.43
CA ASP A 291 51.57 35.46 51.66
C ASP A 291 52.96 36.11 51.53
N GLU A 292 53.18 36.85 50.44
CA GLU A 292 53.39 38.32 50.41
C GLU A 292 53.82 38.77 48.99
N LEU A 293 53.16 39.85 48.51
CA LEU A 293 53.47 40.74 47.36
C LEU A 293 53.34 40.22 45.91
#